data_AF-A0A382QYA5-F1
#
_entry.id   AF-A0A382QYA5-F1
#
_cell.length_a   1.000
_cell.length_b   1.000
_cell.length_c   1.000
_cell.angle_alpha   90.00
_cell.angle_beta   90.00
_cell.angle_gamma   90.00
#
_symmetry.space_group_name_H-M   'P 1'
#
loop_
_entity.id
_entity.type
_entity.pdbx_description
1 polymer ?
#
loop_
_entity_poly.entity_id
_entity_poly.type
_entity_poly.pdbx_seq_one_letter_code
_entity_poly.pdbx_strand_id
1 'polypeptide(L)'
;PIISQCVLGNSKTPHEADKEARSANNAITQSWGMLLNRAMNATNERIEKAGHSMNILPCNMIHDAGYFLVREEATCVGFLNNILIEEMEWNDDDAIRSKDVPMKASLEVGKSWDTLVPLNNNATIEEIRNELFPAITGSA
;
A
#
# COMPACT_ATOMS: atom_id res chain seq x y z
N PRO A 1 13.80 -28.00 12.07
CA PRO A 1 13.96 -27.69 10.63
C PRO A 1 14.97 -28.66 9.99
N ILE A 2 14.67 -29.27 8.86
CA ILE A 2 15.64 -30.09 8.13
C ILE A 2 16.74 -29.18 7.58
N ILE A 3 16.37 -27.96 7.16
CA ILE A 3 17.32 -26.93 6.73
C ILE A 3 18.40 -26.62 7.77
N SER A 4 18.11 -26.70 9.08
CA SER A 4 19.08 -26.37 10.13
C SER A 4 20.08 -27.50 10.38
N GLN A 5 19.84 -28.68 9.81
CA GLN A 5 20.70 -29.86 9.90
C GLN A 5 21.48 -30.11 8.60
N CYS A 6 21.30 -29.26 7.59
CA CYS A 6 21.84 -29.46 6.25
C CYS A 6 22.69 -28.25 5.79
N VAL A 7 23.70 -28.51 4.95
CA VAL A 7 24.37 -27.45 4.18
C VAL A 7 23.64 -27.29 2.85
N LEU A 8 23.11 -26.10 2.58
CA LEU A 8 22.38 -25.76 1.35
C LEU A 8 23.32 -25.49 0.17
N GLY A 9 22.81 -25.61 -1.06
CA GLY A 9 23.50 -25.16 -2.29
C GLY A 9 24.58 -26.12 -2.83
N ASN A 10 24.58 -27.39 -2.47
CA ASN A 10 25.53 -28.39 -2.99
C ASN A 10 24.82 -29.69 -3.42
N SER A 11 25.56 -30.60 -4.06
CA SER A 11 25.03 -31.87 -4.57
C SER A 11 24.51 -32.84 -3.50
N LYS A 12 24.77 -32.57 -2.22
CA LYS A 12 24.32 -33.38 -1.08
C LYS A 12 23.14 -32.75 -0.33
N THR A 13 22.65 -31.58 -0.74
CA THR A 13 21.47 -30.97 -0.12
C THR A 13 20.24 -31.85 -0.38
N PRO A 14 19.56 -32.36 0.66
CA PRO A 14 18.34 -33.15 0.47
C PRO A 14 17.23 -32.32 -0.18
N HIS A 15 16.44 -32.94 -1.05
CA HIS A 15 15.33 -32.28 -1.75
C HIS A 15 14.36 -31.57 -0.79
N GLU A 16 14.01 -32.23 0.32
CA GLU A 16 13.12 -31.65 1.33
C GLU A 16 13.72 -30.42 2.03
N ALA A 17 15.04 -30.38 2.22
CA ALA A 17 15.72 -29.21 2.79
C ALA A 17 15.64 -28.02 1.81
N ASP A 18 15.86 -28.25 0.52
CA ASP A 18 15.74 -27.20 -0.50
C ASP A 18 14.29 -26.66 -0.60
N LYS A 19 13.31 -27.56 -0.57
CA LYS A 19 11.88 -27.20 -0.57
C LYS A 19 11.46 -26.42 0.68
N GLU A 20 11.95 -26.82 1.86
CA GLU A 20 11.71 -26.10 3.11
C GLU A 20 12.36 -24.71 3.07
N ALA A 21 13.58 -24.58 2.55
CA ALA A 21 14.27 -23.29 2.41
C ALA A 21 13.49 -22.32 1.50
N ARG A 22 12.99 -22.80 0.36
CA ARG A 22 12.13 -22.00 -0.54
C ARG A 22 10.83 -21.57 0.14
N SER A 23 10.20 -22.48 0.87
CA SER A 23 8.95 -22.18 1.60
C SER A 23 9.18 -21.15 2.70
N ALA A 24 10.27 -21.28 3.46
CA ALA A 24 10.63 -20.32 4.50
C ALA A 24 10.94 -18.95 3.91
N ASN A 25 11.68 -18.88 2.80
CA ASN A 25 11.96 -17.61 2.13
C ASN A 25 10.67 -16.94 1.64
N ASN A 26 9.76 -17.69 1.03
CA ASN A 26 8.46 -17.18 0.61
C ASN A 26 7.61 -16.70 1.80
N ALA A 27 7.65 -17.41 2.93
CA ALA A 27 6.91 -17.00 4.12
C ALA A 27 7.44 -15.67 4.69
N ILE A 28 8.77 -15.50 4.73
CA ILE A 28 9.39 -14.24 5.15
C ILE A 28 9.00 -13.12 4.19
N THR A 29 9.12 -13.32 2.88
CA THR A 29 8.80 -12.26 1.92
C THR A 29 7.31 -11.91 1.88
N GLN A 30 6.42 -12.89 1.99
CA GLN A 30 4.97 -12.65 2.07
C GLN A 30 4.57 -11.99 3.40
N SER A 31 5.33 -12.20 4.48
CA SER A 31 5.05 -11.57 5.77
C SER A 31 5.13 -10.04 5.71
N TRP A 32 5.87 -9.47 4.75
CA TRP A 32 5.89 -8.02 4.50
C TRP A 32 4.53 -7.45 4.11
N GLY A 33 3.59 -8.27 3.60
CA GLY A 33 2.20 -7.86 3.41
C GLY A 33 1.50 -7.40 4.70
N MET A 34 2.02 -7.78 5.88
CA MET A 34 1.55 -7.26 7.16
C MET A 34 1.76 -5.75 7.32
N LEU A 35 2.73 -5.16 6.61
CA LEU A 35 2.94 -3.71 6.60
C LEU A 35 1.73 -2.97 6.06
N LEU A 36 1.08 -3.49 5.00
CA LEU A 36 -0.16 -2.92 4.48
C LEU A 36 -1.28 -3.00 5.52
N ASN A 37 -1.43 -4.12 6.23
CA ASN A 37 -2.42 -4.25 7.31
C ASN A 37 -2.21 -3.19 8.40
N ARG A 38 -0.96 -2.94 8.79
CA ARG A 38 -0.63 -1.87 9.74
C ARG A 38 -1.00 -0.51 9.16
N ALA A 39 -0.57 -0.21 7.93
CA ALA A 39 -0.85 1.06 7.27
C ALA A 39 -2.35 1.36 7.22
N MET A 40 -3.16 0.38 6.79
CA MET A 40 -4.62 0.50 6.72
C MET A 40 -5.25 0.77 8.09
N ASN A 41 -4.79 0.11 9.16
CA ASN A 41 -5.27 0.37 10.51
C ASN A 41 -4.92 1.79 10.98
N ALA A 42 -3.68 2.24 10.75
CA ALA A 42 -3.24 3.58 11.12
C ALA A 42 -3.98 4.67 10.32
N THR A 43 -4.18 4.46 9.02
CA THR A 43 -4.98 5.33 8.16
C THR A 43 -6.43 5.42 8.66
N ASN A 44 -7.06 4.30 9.00
CA ASN A 44 -8.43 4.28 9.52
C ASN A 44 -8.55 5.03 10.86
N GLU A 45 -7.60 4.86 11.78
CA GLU A 45 -7.56 5.61 13.03
C GLU A 45 -7.48 7.14 12.78
N ARG A 46 -6.69 7.55 11.79
CA ARG A 46 -6.58 8.97 11.37
C ARG A 46 -7.86 9.48 10.71
N ILE A 47 -8.53 8.67 9.88
CA ILE A 47 -9.84 8.99 9.28
C ILE A 47 -10.89 9.22 10.37
N GLU A 48 -10.94 8.35 11.38
CA GLU A 48 -11.88 8.45 12.50
C GLU A 48 -11.63 9.70 13.34
N LYS A 49 -10.37 9.94 13.73
CA LYS A 49 -9.99 11.13 14.52
C LYS A 49 -10.30 12.45 13.80
N ALA A 50 -10.20 12.46 12.47
CA ALA A 50 -10.52 13.62 11.65
C ALA A 50 -12.02 13.78 11.35
N GLY A 51 -12.87 12.85 11.79
CA GLY A 51 -14.32 12.91 11.55
C GLY A 51 -14.72 12.55 10.11
N HIS A 52 -13.87 11.86 9.37
CA HIS A 52 -14.11 11.48 7.97
C HIS A 52 -14.72 10.07 7.79
N SER A 53 -15.13 9.38 8.87
CA SER A 53 -15.62 8.00 8.83
C SER A 53 -16.82 7.75 7.90
N MET A 54 -17.61 8.77 7.58
CA MET A 54 -18.75 8.66 6.64
C MET A 54 -18.41 9.11 5.21
N ASN A 55 -17.16 9.55 4.98
CA ASN A 55 -16.69 10.14 3.74
C ASN A 55 -15.57 9.33 3.10
N ILE A 56 -14.83 8.56 3.89
CA ILE A 56 -13.71 7.73 3.44
C ILE A 56 -13.91 6.35 4.04
N LEU A 57 -14.22 5.36 3.20
CA LEU A 57 -14.58 4.01 3.62
C LEU A 57 -13.57 3.01 3.04
N PRO A 58 -12.77 2.31 3.86
CA PRO A 58 -11.98 1.19 3.37
C PRO A 58 -12.94 0.11 2.85
N CYS A 59 -12.71 -0.37 1.63
CA CYS A 59 -13.60 -1.34 0.99
C CYS A 59 -12.91 -2.68 0.69
N ASN A 60 -11.61 -2.68 0.39
CA ASN A 60 -10.87 -3.91 0.13
C ASN A 60 -9.37 -3.76 0.32
N MET A 61 -8.66 -4.88 0.39
CA MET A 61 -7.20 -4.97 0.36
C MET A 61 -6.79 -6.15 -0.50
N ILE A 62 -5.85 -5.94 -1.42
CA ILE A 62 -5.36 -6.99 -2.31
C ILE A 62 -3.84 -6.88 -2.37
N HIS A 63 -3.17 -7.86 -1.75
CA HIS A 63 -1.72 -7.92 -1.61
C HIS A 63 -1.12 -6.65 -0.99
N ASP A 64 -0.60 -5.75 -1.80
CA ASP A 64 0.08 -4.50 -1.46
C ASP A 64 -0.77 -3.25 -1.72
N ALA A 65 -2.01 -3.40 -2.19
CA ALA A 65 -2.92 -2.30 -2.49
C ALA A 65 -4.13 -2.24 -1.53
N GLY A 66 -4.40 -1.04 -1.00
CA GLY A 66 -5.62 -0.71 -0.24
C GLY A 66 -6.63 0.04 -1.11
N TYR A 67 -7.91 -0.32 -0.99
CA TYR A 67 -8.99 0.25 -1.79
C TYR A 67 -9.98 0.98 -0.87
N PHE A 68 -10.37 2.18 -1.30
CA PHE A 68 -11.25 3.06 -0.54
C PHE A 68 -12.38 3.59 -1.43
N LEU A 69 -13.58 3.69 -0.87
CA LEU A 69 -14.64 4.52 -1.41
C LEU A 69 -14.53 5.89 -0.75
N VAL A 70 -14.38 6.93 -1.56
CA VAL A 70 -14.13 8.29 -1.09
C VAL A 70 -15.22 9.21 -1.65
N ARG A 71 -15.79 10.07 -0.80
CA ARG A 71 -16.71 11.12 -1.24
C ARG A 71 -16.00 12.01 -2.24
N GLU A 72 -16.68 12.39 -3.32
CA GLU A 72 -16.20 13.29 -4.38
C GLU A 72 -16.07 14.74 -3.86
N GLU A 73 -15.19 14.93 -2.89
CA GLU A 73 -14.83 16.20 -2.28
C GLU A 73 -13.30 16.30 -2.24
N ALA A 74 -12.76 17.38 -2.78
CA ALA A 74 -11.31 17.53 -2.93
C ALA A 74 -10.57 17.47 -1.58
N THR A 75 -11.22 17.89 -0.49
CA THR A 75 -10.70 17.79 0.88
C THR A 75 -10.59 16.33 1.34
N CYS A 76 -11.57 15.48 1.03
CA CYS A 76 -11.55 14.06 1.39
C CYS A 76 -10.48 13.30 0.61
N VAL A 77 -10.40 13.55 -0.71
CA VAL A 77 -9.39 12.93 -1.59
C VAL A 77 -7.98 13.37 -1.20
N GLY A 78 -7.76 14.68 -0.99
CA GLY A 78 -6.46 15.21 -0.59
C GLY A 78 -6.04 14.73 0.80
N PHE A 79 -6.99 14.65 1.75
CA PHE A 79 -6.72 14.09 3.06
C PHE A 79 -6.25 12.64 2.97
N LEU A 80 -6.97 11.78 2.25
CA LEU A 80 -6.58 10.38 2.06
C LEU A 80 -5.22 10.26 1.36
N ASN A 81 -5.00 11.03 0.29
CA ASN A 81 -3.73 11.04 -0.45
C ASN A 81 -2.55 11.29 0.50
N ASN A 82 -2.64 12.32 1.34
CA ASN A 82 -1.56 12.65 2.27
C ASN A 82 -1.32 11.52 3.29
N ILE A 83 -2.37 11.10 4.00
CA ILE A 83 -2.19 10.21 5.16
C ILE A 83 -1.91 8.76 4.76
N LEU A 84 -2.52 8.26 3.68
CA LEU A 84 -2.33 6.87 3.27
C LEU A 84 -0.93 6.64 2.73
N ILE A 85 -0.43 7.59 1.91
CA ILE A 85 0.94 7.53 1.40
C ILE A 85 1.93 7.56 2.55
N GLU A 86 1.76 8.47 3.52
CA GLU A 86 2.62 8.53 4.71
C GLU A 86 2.63 7.21 5.49
N GLU A 87 1.48 6.57 5.72
CA GLU A 87 1.42 5.30 6.47
C GLU A 87 1.94 4.09 5.68
N MET A 88 1.97 4.16 4.35
CA MET A 88 2.47 3.12 3.45
C MET A 88 3.96 3.27 3.12
N GLU A 89 4.55 4.44 3.37
CA GLU A 89 5.98 4.68 3.21
C GLU A 89 6.72 4.31 4.51
N TRP A 90 7.63 3.32 4.44
CA TRP A 90 8.45 2.91 5.59
C TRP A 90 9.93 3.26 5.40
N ASN A 91 10.22 4.39 4.76
CA ASN A 91 11.59 4.82 4.48
C ASN A 91 12.32 5.35 5.73
N ASP A 92 11.59 5.67 6.79
CA ASP A 92 12.13 6.20 8.03
C ASP A 92 12.44 5.12 9.08
N ASP A 93 11.92 3.89 8.90
CA ASP A 93 12.16 2.80 9.85
C ASP A 93 13.55 2.18 9.64
N ASP A 94 14.36 2.20 10.71
CA ASP A 94 15.75 1.69 10.68
C ASP A 94 15.88 0.22 10.24
N ALA A 95 14.87 -0.61 10.52
CA ALA A 95 14.88 -2.04 10.21
C ALA A 95 14.38 -2.35 8.80
N ILE A 96 13.65 -1.44 8.16
CA ILE A 96 13.02 -1.65 6.85
C ILE A 96 13.70 -0.83 5.75
N ARG A 97 14.18 0.39 6.06
CA ARG A 97 14.67 1.32 5.06
C ARG A 97 15.79 0.72 4.20
N SER A 98 15.73 0.99 2.90
CA SER A 98 16.78 0.66 1.95
C SER A 98 17.13 1.88 1.13
N LYS A 99 18.43 2.15 0.97
CA LYS A 99 18.93 3.23 0.11
C LYS A 99 18.83 2.88 -1.37
N ASP A 100 18.84 1.59 -1.69
CA ASP A 100 18.82 1.08 -3.06
C ASP A 100 17.38 0.82 -3.54
N VAL A 101 16.48 0.44 -2.63
CA VAL A 101 15.08 0.08 -2.92
C VAL A 101 14.15 0.81 -1.96
N PRO A 102 13.87 2.10 -2.17
CA PRO A 102 12.97 2.85 -1.31
C PRO A 102 11.53 2.32 -1.44
N MET A 103 10.83 2.20 -0.32
CA MET A 103 9.43 1.78 -0.31
C MET A 103 8.53 3.00 -0.42
N LYS A 104 7.95 3.19 -1.61
CA LYS A 104 7.10 4.34 -1.93
C LYS A 104 5.65 3.89 -2.10
N ALA A 105 4.74 4.84 -1.96
CA ALA A 105 3.34 4.65 -2.26
C ALA A 105 2.85 5.68 -3.28
N SER A 106 1.81 5.31 -4.02
CA SER A 106 1.10 6.18 -4.97
C SER A 106 -0.39 5.94 -4.86
N LEU A 107 -1.19 6.95 -5.15
CA LEU A 107 -2.64 6.88 -5.11
C LEU A 107 -3.21 7.12 -6.51
N GLU A 108 -4.19 6.31 -6.89
CA GLU A 108 -4.97 6.50 -8.11
C GLU A 108 -6.44 6.73 -7.75
N VAL A 109 -7.16 7.52 -8.56
CA VAL A 109 -8.54 7.91 -8.30
C VAL A 109 -9.37 7.77 -9.58
N GLY A 110 -10.59 7.29 -9.45
CA GLY A 110 -11.53 7.12 -10.56
C GLY A 110 -12.92 6.76 -10.04
N LYS A 111 -13.93 6.81 -10.92
CA LYS A 111 -15.30 6.40 -10.58
C LYS A 111 -15.45 4.89 -10.49
N SER A 112 -14.59 4.18 -11.20
CA SER A 112 -14.50 2.73 -11.24
C SER A 112 -13.03 2.32 -11.33
N TRP A 113 -12.75 1.06 -11.02
CA TRP A 113 -11.37 0.54 -11.01
C TRP A 113 -10.72 0.56 -12.40
N ASP A 114 -11.50 0.41 -13.48
CA ASP A 114 -11.01 0.50 -14.86
C ASP A 114 -10.74 1.94 -15.34
N THR A 115 -11.15 2.95 -14.58
CA THR A 115 -11.02 4.37 -14.92
C THR A 115 -10.09 5.15 -13.98
N LEU A 116 -9.26 4.44 -13.21
CA LEU A 116 -8.29 5.05 -12.31
C LEU A 116 -7.26 5.88 -13.08
N VAL A 117 -6.99 7.08 -12.59
CA VAL A 117 -5.89 7.94 -13.03
C VAL A 117 -4.96 8.25 -11.86
N PRO A 118 -3.64 8.36 -12.09
CA PRO A 118 -2.69 8.66 -11.03
C PRO A 118 -2.91 10.06 -10.46
N LEU A 119 -2.81 10.19 -9.14
CA LEU A 119 -2.79 11.46 -8.43
C LEU A 119 -1.39 11.69 -7.84
N ASN A 120 -0.85 12.89 -8.05
CA ASN A 120 0.42 13.27 -7.46
C ASN A 120 0.36 13.18 -5.92
N ASN A 121 1.44 12.69 -5.31
CA ASN A 121 1.56 12.66 -3.85
C ASN A 121 1.56 14.10 -3.31
N ASN A 122 0.76 14.35 -2.27
CA ASN A 122 0.54 15.67 -1.70
C ASN A 122 -0.12 16.68 -2.66
N ALA A 123 -0.95 16.18 -3.58
CA ALA A 123 -1.73 17.03 -4.47
C ALA A 123 -2.56 18.05 -3.69
N THR A 124 -2.50 19.30 -4.14
CA THR A 124 -3.27 20.41 -3.58
C THR A 124 -4.76 20.24 -3.87
N ILE A 125 -5.58 20.90 -3.04
CA ILE A 125 -7.03 20.95 -3.24
C ILE A 125 -7.40 21.56 -4.60
N GLU A 126 -6.59 22.49 -5.11
CA GLU A 126 -6.79 23.11 -6.42
C GLU A 126 -6.50 22.14 -7.55
N GLU A 127 -5.39 21.40 -7.51
CA GLU A 127 -5.07 20.36 -8.50
C GLU A 127 -6.17 19.27 -8.53
N ILE A 128 -6.62 18.82 -7.35
CA ILE A 128 -7.69 17.81 -7.28
C ILE A 128 -8.99 18.35 -7.89
N ARG A 129 -9.37 19.59 -7.56
CA ARG A 129 -10.63 20.18 -8.04
C ARG A 129 -10.59 20.52 -9.54
N ASN A 130 -9.47 21.07 -10.02
CA ASN A 130 -9.39 21.68 -11.34
C ASN A 130 -8.81 20.73 -12.40
N GLU A 131 -8.10 19.69 -11.99
CA GLU A 131 -7.44 18.75 -12.91
C GLU A 131 -7.98 17.34 -12.74
N LEU A 132 -7.97 16.79 -11.52
CA LEU A 132 -8.39 15.41 -11.27
C LEU A 132 -9.89 15.22 -11.52
N PHE A 133 -10.75 16.03 -10.89
CA PHE A 133 -12.20 15.87 -10.99
C PHE A 133 -12.69 15.95 -12.44
N PRO A 134 -12.32 16.99 -13.24
CA PRO A 134 -12.69 17.02 -14.65
C PRO A 134 -12.22 15.80 -15.45
N ALA A 135 -11.01 15.29 -15.16
CA ALA A 135 -10.46 14.12 -15.83
C ALA A 135 -11.25 12.84 -15.55
N ILE A 136 -11.76 12.65 -14.33
CA ILE A 136 -12.50 11.44 -13.92
C ILE A 136 -14.02 11.56 -14.12
N THR A 137 -14.57 12.78 -14.26
CA THR A 137 -16.01 12.99 -14.46
C THR A 137 -16.44 12.98 -15.92
N GLY A 138 -15.50 13.13 -16.87
CA GLY A 138 -15.79 13.13 -18.30
C GLY A 138 -16.49 14.40 -18.80
N SER A 139 -16.41 15.49 -18.04
CA SER A 139 -16.97 16.79 -18.42
C SER A 139 -15.87 17.66 -19.06
N ALA A 140 -15.79 17.59 -20.39
CA ALA A 140 -15.44 18.72 -21.23
C ALA A 140 -16.69 19.56 -21.52
#